data_AF-A0A1J5DI24-F1
#
_entry.id   AF-A0A1J5DI24-F1
#
_cell.length_a   1.000
_cell.length_b   1.000
_cell.length_c   1.000
_cell.angle_alpha   90.00
_cell.angle_beta   90.00
_cell.angle_gamma   90.00
#
_symmetry.space_group_name_H-M   'P 1'
#
loop_
_entity.id
_entity.type
_entity.pdbx_description
1 polymer ?
#
loop_
_entity_poly.entity_id
_entity_poly.type
_entity_poly.pdbx_seq_one_letter_code
_entity_poly.pdbx_strand_id
1 'polypeptide(L)'
;MPRTAVISQEVVERARDILRTIPIHKDALKALSIMLPMVLGATIHQIATVLCISTATVTRLQAEIRNQGSEKKDKGSWGGRRRQTITLEEEKEFLQSWIEEAKIGGVLTVPPLHQALEEKIGHPVSPSTVYRMLARHRWRKVQPDTYHPKSDPRVQEEFKKNSPRGSWKWLPSQEDVR
;
A
#
# COMPACT_ATOMS: atom_id res chain seq x y z
N MET A 1 -51.04 -18.46 28.41
CA MET A 1 -51.20 -17.13 27.76
C MET A 1 -49.83 -16.54 27.50
N PRO A 2 -49.62 -15.85 26.36
CA PRO A 2 -48.35 -15.16 26.10
C PRO A 2 -48.12 -14.10 27.20
N ARG A 3 -46.92 -14.11 27.78
CA ARG A 3 -46.55 -13.17 28.85
C ARG A 3 -45.97 -11.92 28.21
N THR A 4 -46.62 -10.78 28.39
CA THR A 4 -46.10 -9.49 27.94
C THR A 4 -45.02 -9.01 28.93
N ALA A 5 -43.80 -8.81 28.46
CA ALA A 5 -42.74 -8.23 29.27
C ALA A 5 -42.97 -6.72 29.42
N VAL A 6 -42.94 -6.22 30.65
CA VAL A 6 -42.91 -4.78 30.94
C VAL A 6 -41.43 -4.38 31.04
N ILE A 7 -40.93 -3.64 30.06
CA ILE A 7 -39.52 -3.25 29.96
C ILE A 7 -39.42 -1.75 30.21
N SER A 8 -38.60 -1.33 31.18
CA SER A 8 -38.34 0.09 31.45
C SER A 8 -37.39 0.71 30.42
N GLN A 9 -37.49 2.02 30.22
CA GLN A 9 -36.65 2.76 29.28
C GLN A 9 -35.15 2.61 29.59
N GLU A 10 -34.77 2.63 30.87
CA GLU A 10 -33.38 2.46 31.32
C GLU A 10 -32.78 1.11 30.91
N VAL A 11 -33.59 0.05 30.85
CA VAL A 11 -33.13 -1.28 30.41
C VAL A 11 -32.91 -1.29 28.90
N VAL A 12 -33.75 -0.59 28.14
CA VAL A 12 -33.59 -0.43 26.68
C VAL A 12 -32.31 0.33 26.36
N GLU A 13 -32.00 1.39 27.10
CA GLU A 13 -30.77 2.18 26.90
C GLU A 13 -29.52 1.34 27.17
N ARG A 14 -29.49 0.59 28.28
CA ARG A 14 -28.41 -0.36 28.56
C ARG A 14 -28.23 -1.40 27.45
N ALA A 15 -29.33 -1.94 26.91
CA ALA A 15 -29.25 -2.89 25.81
C ALA A 15 -28.66 -2.27 24.53
N ARG A 16 -28.98 -1.00 24.24
CA ARG A 16 -28.39 -0.28 23.09
C ARG A 16 -26.90 -0.07 23.24
N ASP A 17 -26.43 0.27 24.44
CA ASP A 17 -25.00 0.47 24.68
C ASP A 17 -24.21 -0.84 24.55
N ILE A 18 -24.79 -1.96 24.98
CA ILE A 18 -24.25 -3.29 24.74
C ILE A 18 -24.16 -3.59 23.23
N LEU A 19 -25.22 -3.31 22.45
CA LEU A 19 -25.19 -3.52 21.00
C LEU A 19 -24.14 -2.67 20.27
N ARG A 20 -23.87 -1.45 20.76
CA ARG A 20 -22.86 -0.56 20.18
C ARG A 20 -21.43 -1.00 20.48
N THR A 21 -21.22 -1.69 21.60
CA THR A 21 -19.88 -2.10 22.07
C THR A 21 -19.48 -3.47 21.56
N ILE A 22 -20.45 -4.37 21.39
CA ILE A 22 -20.19 -5.75 20.97
C ILE A 22 -19.88 -5.82 19.45
N PRO A 23 -18.84 -6.59 19.04
CA PRO A 23 -18.65 -6.93 17.65
C PRO A 23 -19.73 -7.93 17.20
N ILE A 24 -20.82 -7.44 16.62
CA ILE A 24 -21.88 -8.30 16.10
C ILE A 24 -21.46 -8.83 14.72
N HIS A 25 -21.55 -10.15 14.55
CA HIS A 25 -21.24 -10.78 13.27
C HIS A 25 -22.17 -10.27 12.17
N LYS A 26 -21.60 -9.85 11.04
CA LYS A 26 -22.38 -9.28 9.92
C LYS A 26 -23.46 -10.23 9.43
N ASP A 27 -23.20 -11.53 9.41
CA ASP A 27 -24.20 -12.50 8.90
C ASP A 27 -25.42 -12.63 9.82
N ALA A 28 -25.26 -12.44 11.13
CA ALA A 28 -26.40 -12.39 12.05
C ALA A 28 -27.28 -11.16 11.78
N LEU A 29 -26.66 -9.99 11.55
CA LEU A 29 -27.39 -8.77 11.18
C LEU A 29 -28.10 -8.93 9.83
N LYS A 30 -27.48 -9.60 8.86
CA LYS A 30 -28.12 -9.91 7.57
C LYS A 30 -29.36 -10.75 7.77
N ALA A 31 -29.25 -11.86 8.50
CA ALA A 31 -30.39 -12.73 8.78
C ALA A 31 -31.52 -11.99 9.50
N LEU A 32 -31.21 -11.24 10.56
CA LEU A 32 -32.19 -10.46 11.31
C LEU A 32 -32.85 -9.37 10.46
N SER A 33 -32.12 -8.75 9.53
CA SER A 33 -32.67 -7.72 8.64
C SER A 33 -33.80 -8.24 7.72
N ILE A 34 -33.84 -9.56 7.47
CA ILE A 34 -34.88 -10.23 6.68
C ILE A 34 -35.95 -10.87 7.57
N MET A 35 -35.54 -11.47 8.69
CA MET A 35 -36.46 -12.16 9.60
C MET A 35 -37.41 -11.20 10.33
N LEU A 36 -36.92 -10.06 10.82
CA LEU A 36 -37.74 -9.08 11.53
C LEU A 36 -38.93 -8.54 10.70
N PRO A 37 -38.76 -8.10 9.43
CA PRO A 37 -39.90 -7.67 8.63
C PRO A 37 -40.84 -8.83 8.29
N MET A 38 -40.32 -10.03 8.03
CA MET A 38 -41.14 -11.20 7.68
C MET A 38 -41.99 -11.71 8.86
N VAL A 39 -41.41 -11.80 10.05
CA VAL A 39 -42.06 -12.40 11.23
C VAL A 39 -42.87 -11.36 12.02
N LEU A 40 -42.37 -10.12 12.12
CA LEU A 40 -42.94 -9.09 12.99
C LEU A 40 -43.58 -7.93 12.23
N GLY A 41 -43.56 -7.94 10.89
CA GLY A 41 -44.07 -6.82 10.09
C GLY A 41 -43.31 -5.51 10.30
N ALA A 42 -42.08 -5.58 10.82
CA ALA A 42 -41.30 -4.42 11.19
C ALA A 42 -40.88 -3.60 9.95
N THR A 43 -41.02 -2.27 10.04
CA THR A 43 -40.52 -1.35 9.01
C THR A 43 -38.99 -1.25 9.05
N ILE A 44 -38.38 -0.79 7.94
CA ILE A 44 -36.92 -0.57 7.85
C ILE A 44 -36.43 0.37 8.96
N HIS A 45 -37.20 1.41 9.29
CA HIS A 45 -36.86 2.36 10.35
C HIS A 45 -36.87 1.69 11.74
N GLN A 46 -37.88 0.87 12.02
CA GLN A 46 -37.95 0.11 13.28
C GLN A 46 -36.79 -0.89 13.39
N ILE A 47 -36.45 -1.58 12.31
CA ILE A 47 -35.31 -2.52 12.27
C ILE A 47 -34.00 -1.79 12.55
N ALA A 48 -33.77 -0.66 11.89
CA ALA A 48 -32.60 0.19 12.11
C ALA A 48 -32.48 0.63 13.58
N THR A 49 -33.61 0.99 14.19
CA THR A 49 -33.70 1.40 15.59
C THR A 49 -33.39 0.25 16.56
N VAL A 50 -33.94 -0.95 16.31
CA VAL A 50 -33.75 -2.14 17.15
C VAL A 50 -32.31 -2.65 17.05
N LEU A 51 -31.76 -2.71 15.83
CA LEU A 51 -30.41 -3.21 15.58
C LEU A 51 -29.32 -2.15 15.81
N CYS A 52 -29.68 -0.91 16.15
CA CYS A 52 -28.76 0.22 16.35
C CYS A 52 -27.84 0.49 15.14
N ILE A 53 -28.38 0.38 13.92
CA ILE A 53 -27.65 0.61 12.67
C ILE A 53 -28.38 1.62 11.78
N SER A 54 -27.68 2.17 10.79
CA SER A 54 -28.34 3.07 9.81
C SER A 54 -29.35 2.33 8.93
N THR A 55 -30.41 3.02 8.51
CA THR A 55 -31.40 2.51 7.55
C THR A 55 -30.75 2.07 6.24
N ALA A 56 -29.74 2.80 5.77
CA ALA A 56 -28.94 2.44 4.59
C ALA A 56 -28.16 1.13 4.79
N THR A 57 -27.70 0.85 6.00
CA THR A 57 -27.07 -0.44 6.30
C THR A 57 -28.09 -1.56 6.24
N VAL A 58 -29.29 -1.39 6.80
CA VAL A 58 -30.36 -2.41 6.72
C VAL A 58 -30.68 -2.77 5.28
N THR A 59 -30.93 -1.78 4.41
CA THR A 59 -31.27 -2.03 3.00
C THR A 59 -30.13 -2.71 2.24
N ARG A 60 -28.88 -2.33 2.52
CA ARG A 60 -27.70 -2.99 1.96
C ARG A 60 -27.58 -4.46 2.41
N LEU A 61 -27.82 -4.76 3.68
CA LEU A 61 -27.78 -6.14 4.21
C LEU A 61 -28.86 -7.01 3.56
N GLN A 62 -30.07 -6.47 3.41
CA GLN A 62 -31.17 -7.15 2.71
C GLN A 62 -30.84 -7.38 1.22
N ALA A 63 -30.24 -6.38 0.56
CA ALA A 63 -29.81 -6.51 -0.83
C ALA A 63 -28.68 -7.53 -0.99
N GLU A 64 -27.75 -7.62 -0.04
CA GLU A 64 -26.70 -8.64 -0.05
C GLU A 64 -27.28 -10.05 -0.03
N ILE A 65 -28.26 -10.35 0.83
CA ILE A 65 -28.94 -11.65 0.84
C ILE A 65 -29.68 -11.88 -0.49
N ARG A 66 -30.42 -10.89 -0.99
CA ARG A 66 -31.15 -11.03 -2.26
C ARG A 66 -30.25 -11.33 -3.45
N ASN A 67 -29.02 -10.80 -3.41
CA ASN A 67 -28.03 -10.95 -4.46
C ASN A 67 -27.02 -12.09 -4.19
N GLN A 68 -27.16 -12.85 -3.08
CA GLN A 68 -26.38 -14.06 -2.83
C GLN A 68 -26.85 -15.16 -3.79
N GLY A 69 -26.32 -15.16 -5.01
CA GLY A 69 -26.67 -16.11 -6.07
C GLY A 69 -26.66 -15.50 -7.47
N SER A 70 -26.78 -14.17 -7.59
CA SER A 70 -26.45 -13.49 -8.84
C SER A 70 -24.94 -13.57 -9.07
N GLU A 71 -24.51 -13.72 -10.33
CA GLU A 71 -23.11 -13.51 -10.70
C GLU A 71 -22.62 -12.23 -10.03
N LYS A 72 -21.63 -12.38 -9.13
CA LYS A 72 -21.01 -11.22 -8.50
C LYS A 72 -20.42 -10.40 -9.64
N LYS A 73 -21.08 -9.29 -10.01
CA LYS A 73 -20.44 -8.29 -10.85
C LYS A 73 -19.13 -7.95 -10.17
N ASP A 74 -18.02 -8.22 -10.85
CA ASP A 74 -16.69 -7.83 -10.39
C ASP A 74 -16.73 -6.34 -10.12
N LYS A 75 -16.81 -5.99 -8.83
CA LYS A 75 -16.66 -4.60 -8.41
C LYS A 75 -15.21 -4.28 -8.74
N GLY A 76 -15.00 -3.55 -9.83
CA GLY A 76 -13.67 -3.15 -10.27
C GLY A 76 -12.86 -2.69 -9.05
N SER A 77 -11.69 -3.29 -8.86
CA SER A 77 -10.87 -2.99 -7.68
C SER A 77 -10.57 -1.49 -7.63
N TRP A 78 -10.67 -0.90 -6.45
CA TRP A 78 -10.23 0.48 -6.28
C TRP A 78 -8.70 0.52 -6.43
N GLY A 79 -8.19 1.51 -7.18
CA GLY A 79 -6.78 1.61 -7.54
C GLY A 79 -6.39 0.84 -8.82
N GLY A 80 -5.09 0.57 -8.97
CA GLY A 80 -4.51 -0.11 -10.14
C GLY A 80 -3.91 0.82 -11.20
N ARG A 81 -3.24 0.22 -12.19
CA ARG A 81 -2.49 0.91 -13.24
C ARG A 81 -3.39 1.33 -14.40
N ARG A 82 -4.36 2.21 -14.15
CA ARG A 82 -5.35 2.67 -15.16
C ARG A 82 -4.83 3.75 -16.11
N ARG A 83 -3.83 4.51 -15.67
CA ARG A 83 -3.16 5.58 -16.45
C ARG A 83 -1.71 5.18 -16.72
N GLN A 84 -1.53 4.02 -17.34
CA GLN A 84 -0.20 3.55 -17.70
C GLN A 84 0.34 4.33 -18.90
N THR A 85 1.60 4.77 -18.84
CA THR A 85 2.26 5.41 -19.97
C THR A 85 2.65 4.40 -21.05
N ILE A 86 2.98 3.18 -20.63
CA ILE A 86 3.34 2.02 -21.45
C ILE A 86 2.71 0.78 -20.81
N THR A 87 2.38 -0.26 -21.59
CA THR A 87 1.88 -1.55 -21.06
C THR A 87 2.95 -2.32 -20.27
N LEU A 88 2.57 -3.39 -19.56
CA LEU A 88 3.54 -4.24 -18.86
C LEU A 88 4.45 -5.03 -19.81
N GLU A 89 3.98 -5.34 -21.02
CA GLU A 89 4.72 -6.13 -22.01
C GLU A 89 5.78 -5.25 -22.68
N GLU A 90 5.38 -4.09 -23.19
CA GLU A 90 6.29 -3.10 -23.77
C GLU A 90 7.34 -2.59 -22.76
N GLU A 91 7.02 -2.58 -21.46
CA GLU A 91 7.95 -2.29 -20.38
C GLU A 91 9.00 -3.39 -20.20
N LYS A 92 8.60 -4.66 -20.31
CA LYS A 92 9.55 -5.79 -20.28
C LYS A 92 10.47 -5.77 -21.49
N GLU A 93 9.92 -5.56 -22.68
CA GLU A 93 10.69 -5.48 -23.92
C GLU A 93 11.69 -4.31 -23.87
N PHE A 94 11.24 -3.15 -23.39
CA PHE A 94 12.12 -2.01 -23.19
C PHE A 94 13.24 -2.35 -22.22
N LEU A 95 12.95 -2.96 -21.07
CA LEU A 95 13.98 -3.30 -20.11
C LEU A 95 14.90 -4.43 -20.59
N GLN A 96 14.43 -5.37 -21.41
CA GLN A 96 15.25 -6.51 -21.87
C GLN A 96 16.54 -6.10 -22.55
N SER A 97 16.53 -5.08 -23.43
CA SER A 97 17.76 -4.60 -24.08
C SER A 97 18.77 -4.08 -23.06
N TRP A 98 18.31 -3.30 -22.08
CA TRP A 98 19.14 -2.77 -20.99
C TRP A 98 19.65 -3.86 -20.04
N ILE A 99 18.88 -4.94 -19.89
CA ILE A 99 19.27 -6.09 -19.05
C ILE A 99 20.44 -6.84 -19.70
N GLU A 100 20.41 -7.07 -21.02
CA GLU A 100 21.51 -7.75 -21.71
C GLU A 100 22.80 -6.92 -21.67
N GLU A 101 22.70 -5.61 -21.83
CA GLU A 101 23.85 -4.70 -21.66
C GLU A 101 24.40 -4.72 -20.22
N ALA A 102 23.51 -4.73 -19.22
CA ALA A 102 23.92 -4.79 -17.81
C ALA A 102 24.56 -6.14 -17.42
N LYS A 103 24.11 -7.26 -17.98
CA LYS A 103 24.66 -8.60 -17.71
C LYS A 103 26.14 -8.74 -18.10
N ILE A 104 26.59 -8.01 -19.11
CA ILE A 104 27.98 -8.06 -19.61
C ILE A 104 28.97 -7.38 -18.63
N GLY A 105 28.46 -6.74 -17.56
CA GLY A 105 29.25 -6.12 -16.50
C GLY A 105 28.87 -4.67 -16.21
N GLY A 106 27.77 -4.19 -16.78
CA GLY A 106 27.29 -2.82 -16.64
C GLY A 106 26.38 -2.62 -15.42
N VAL A 107 26.63 -1.55 -14.66
CA VAL A 107 25.64 -1.02 -13.71
C VAL A 107 24.56 -0.29 -14.52
N LEU A 108 23.30 -0.70 -14.37
CA LEU A 108 22.17 0.01 -14.98
C LEU A 108 22.09 1.43 -14.39
N THR A 109 22.28 2.42 -15.26
CA THR A 109 22.31 3.83 -14.88
C THR A 109 20.95 4.47 -15.19
N VAL A 110 20.31 5.08 -14.19
CA VAL A 110 18.92 5.56 -14.30
C VAL A 110 18.75 6.75 -15.24
N PRO A 111 19.63 7.78 -15.26
CA PRO A 111 19.46 8.92 -16.16
C PRO A 111 19.45 8.59 -17.67
N PRO A 112 20.36 7.76 -18.22
CA PRO A 112 20.28 7.32 -19.62
C PRO A 112 18.99 6.56 -19.93
N LEU A 113 18.56 5.71 -19.00
CA LEU A 113 17.34 4.93 -19.15
C LEU A 113 16.08 5.81 -19.11
N HIS A 114 16.11 6.88 -18.31
CA HIS A 114 15.04 7.88 -18.26
C HIS A 114 14.92 8.64 -19.58
N GLN A 115 16.04 9.10 -20.15
CA GLN A 115 16.05 9.77 -21.45
C GLN A 115 15.52 8.84 -22.57
N ALA A 116 16.01 7.61 -22.64
CA ALA A 116 15.54 6.65 -23.64
C ALA A 116 14.05 6.31 -23.49
N LEU A 117 13.52 6.34 -22.26
CA LEU A 117 12.10 6.16 -22.00
C LEU A 117 11.29 7.36 -22.52
N GLU A 118 11.77 8.59 -22.33
CA GLU A 118 11.12 9.81 -22.87
C GLU A 118 11.12 9.83 -24.40
N GLU A 119 12.23 9.42 -25.03
CA GLU A 119 12.32 9.29 -26.49
C GLU A 119 11.35 8.25 -27.05
N LYS A 120 11.20 7.10 -26.38
CA LYS A 120 10.24 6.06 -26.78
C LYS A 120 8.78 6.52 -26.67
N ILE A 121 8.47 7.33 -25.67
CA ILE A 121 7.11 7.78 -25.35
C ILE A 121 6.73 9.07 -26.11
N GLY A 122 7.71 9.89 -26.45
CA GLY A 122 7.53 11.16 -27.16
C GLY A 122 7.07 12.33 -26.27
N HIS A 123 7.12 12.18 -24.94
CA HIS A 123 6.80 13.24 -23.99
C HIS A 123 7.61 13.11 -22.70
N PRO A 124 7.82 14.20 -21.93
CA PRO A 124 8.57 14.13 -20.69
C PRO A 124 7.87 13.25 -19.65
N VAL A 125 8.67 12.52 -18.87
CA VAL A 125 8.19 11.57 -17.87
C VAL A 125 8.91 11.88 -16.55
N SER A 126 8.23 11.73 -15.42
CA SER A 126 8.92 11.93 -14.13
C SER A 126 9.99 10.84 -13.89
N PRO A 127 11.14 11.16 -13.26
CA PRO A 127 12.11 10.15 -12.84
C PRO A 127 11.50 9.07 -11.94
N SER A 128 10.46 9.42 -11.17
CA SER A 128 9.74 8.48 -10.31
C SER A 128 9.07 7.34 -11.09
N THR A 129 8.68 7.57 -12.34
CA THR A 129 8.09 6.55 -13.22
C THR A 129 9.10 5.45 -13.51
N VAL A 130 10.35 5.83 -13.77
CA VAL A 130 11.46 4.91 -14.02
C VAL A 130 11.78 4.07 -12.78
N TYR A 131 11.87 4.72 -11.61
CA TYR A 131 12.10 3.98 -10.36
C TYR A 131 10.97 3.00 -10.03
N ARG A 132 9.70 3.38 -10.25
CA ARG A 132 8.55 2.48 -10.07
C ARG A 132 8.55 1.34 -11.07
N MET A 133 9.00 1.58 -12.31
CA MET A 133 9.17 0.55 -13.33
C MET A 133 10.21 -0.48 -12.88
N LEU A 134 11.42 -0.03 -12.55
CA LEU A 134 12.49 -0.90 -12.07
C LEU A 134 12.06 -1.71 -10.83
N ALA A 135 11.43 -1.08 -9.84
CA ALA A 135 10.93 -1.77 -8.65
C ALA A 135 9.92 -2.89 -8.97
N ARG A 136 9.02 -2.68 -9.94
CA ARG A 136 8.04 -3.69 -10.38
C ARG A 136 8.71 -4.89 -11.06
N HIS A 137 9.80 -4.65 -11.79
CA HIS A 137 10.63 -5.69 -12.38
C HIS A 137 11.65 -6.31 -11.41
N ARG A 138 11.52 -6.03 -10.10
CA ARG A 138 12.41 -6.52 -9.04
C ARG A 138 13.87 -6.08 -9.19
N TRP A 139 14.10 -4.96 -9.86
CA TRP A 139 15.42 -4.35 -9.93
C TRP A 139 15.72 -3.60 -8.63
N ARG A 140 16.82 -3.98 -7.98
CA ARG A 140 17.32 -3.30 -6.78
C ARG A 140 18.55 -2.46 -7.14
N LYS A 141 18.67 -1.28 -6.53
CA LYS A 141 19.90 -0.51 -6.55
C LYS A 141 20.97 -1.35 -5.83
N VAL A 142 22.07 -1.67 -6.54
CA VAL A 142 23.25 -2.25 -5.90
C VAL A 142 23.84 -1.18 -5.00
N GLN A 143 23.83 -1.41 -3.69
CA GLN A 143 24.57 -0.56 -2.78
C GLN A 143 26.06 -0.86 -2.96
N PRO A 144 26.94 0.16 -2.95
CA PRO A 144 28.37 -0.09 -2.89
C PRO A 144 28.65 -0.99 -1.69
N ASP A 145 29.50 -2.00 -1.86
CA ASP A 145 29.87 -2.86 -0.75
C ASP A 145 30.41 -2.02 0.41
N THR A 146 29.87 -2.25 1.60
CA THR A 146 30.28 -1.55 2.83
C THR A 146 31.75 -1.82 3.17
N TYR A 147 32.32 -2.89 2.62
CA TYR A 147 33.69 -3.34 2.88
C TYR A 147 34.45 -3.56 1.58
N HIS A 148 35.69 -3.08 1.53
CA HIS A 148 36.59 -3.38 0.44
C HIS A 148 37.06 -4.85 0.53
N PRO A 149 37.07 -5.64 -0.56
CA PRO A 149 37.46 -7.06 -0.52
C PRO A 149 38.87 -7.33 0.01
N LYS A 150 39.78 -6.35 -0.09
CA LYS A 150 41.15 -6.40 0.45
C LYS A 150 41.30 -5.70 1.81
N SER A 151 40.21 -5.51 2.53
CA SER A 151 40.21 -4.92 3.87
C SER A 151 40.80 -5.91 4.87
N ASP A 152 42.00 -5.65 5.39
CA ASP A 152 42.55 -6.37 6.54
C ASP A 152 42.31 -5.56 7.83
N PRO A 153 41.50 -6.07 8.80
CA PRO A 153 41.25 -5.40 10.07
C PRO A 153 42.52 -5.07 10.84
N ARG A 154 43.57 -5.89 10.75
CA ARG A 154 44.83 -5.68 11.48
C ARG A 154 45.61 -4.50 10.93
N VAL A 155 45.73 -4.41 9.61
CA VAL A 155 46.35 -3.28 8.92
C VAL A 155 45.57 -1.99 9.18
N GLN A 156 44.24 -2.05 9.26
CA GLN A 156 43.41 -0.89 9.63
C GLN A 156 43.60 -0.46 11.07
N GLU A 157 43.73 -1.39 12.01
CA GLU A 157 44.00 -1.08 13.42
C GLU A 157 45.40 -0.51 13.62
N GLU A 158 46.41 -1.07 12.95
CA GLU A 158 47.77 -0.55 12.95
C GLU A 158 47.82 0.84 12.30
N PHE A 159 47.14 1.04 11.17
CA PHE A 159 47.01 2.36 10.56
C PHE A 159 46.25 3.33 11.47
N LYS A 160 45.17 2.94 12.15
CA LYS A 160 44.47 3.82 13.11
C LYS A 160 45.35 4.18 14.31
N LYS A 161 46.25 3.29 14.73
CA LYS A 161 47.21 3.54 15.82
C LYS A 161 48.39 4.41 15.38
N ASN A 162 48.92 4.21 14.18
CA ASN A 162 50.10 4.90 13.64
C ASN A 162 49.78 6.08 12.72
N SER A 163 48.52 6.29 12.35
CA SER A 163 48.12 7.44 11.54
C SER A 163 48.32 8.72 12.36
N PRO A 164 48.97 9.75 11.78
CA PRO A 164 49.13 11.02 12.48
C PRO A 164 47.76 11.57 12.85
N ARG A 165 47.45 11.67 14.15
CA ARG A 165 46.26 12.38 14.63
C ARG A 165 46.49 13.88 14.44
N GLY A 166 46.37 14.37 13.20
CA GLY A 166 46.51 15.79 12.89
C GLY A 166 47.27 16.12 11.60
N SER A 167 46.87 15.56 10.45
CA SER A 167 47.30 16.09 9.14
C SER A 167 46.39 17.20 8.60
N TRP A 168 45.65 17.90 9.46
CA TRP A 168 45.11 19.22 9.13
C TRP A 168 46.14 20.30 9.46
N LYS A 169 47.36 20.17 8.92
CA LYS A 169 48.24 21.33 8.78
C LYS A 169 47.83 22.00 7.47
N TRP A 170 47.03 23.04 7.58
CA TRP A 170 46.84 23.98 6.48
C TRP A 170 48.22 24.56 6.15
N LEU A 171 48.81 24.18 5.03
CA LEU A 171 49.98 24.91 4.50
C LEU A 171 49.45 26.21 3.89
N PRO A 172 49.84 27.39 4.37
CA PRO A 172 49.56 28.61 3.65
C PRO A 172 50.29 28.55 2.30
N SER A 173 49.57 28.79 1.20
CA SER A 173 50.20 28.95 -0.13
C SER A 173 51.29 30.02 -0.03
N GLN A 174 52.54 29.61 -0.23
CA GLN A 174 53.61 30.55 -0.52
C GLN A 174 53.57 30.85 -2.01
N GLU A 175 52.98 32.00 -2.35
CA GLU A 175 53.37 32.91 -3.45
C GLU A 175 52.27 33.96 -3.66
N ASP A 176 52.13 34.86 -2.68
CA ASP A 176 51.79 36.26 -2.94
C ASP A 176 53.01 37.07 -2.50
N VAL A 177 54.03 37.11 -3.36
CA VAL A 177 55.14 38.06 -3.24
C VAL A 177 55.11 38.95 -4.47
N ARG A 178 54.43 40.09 -4.27
CA ARG A 178 54.61 41.41 -4.91
C ARG A 178 54.47 41.53 -6.42
#